data_AF-A0A8T6UXT8-F1
#
_entry.id   AF-A0A8T6UXT8-F1
#
_cell.length_a   1.000
_cell.length_b   1.000
_cell.length_c   1.000
_cell.angle_alpha   90.00
_cell.angle_beta   90.00
_cell.angle_gamma   90.00
#
_symmetry.space_group_name_H-M   'P 1'
#
loop_
_entity.id
_entity.type
_entity.pdbx_description
1 polymer ?
#
loop_
_entity_poly.entity_id
_entity_poly.type
_entity_poly.pdbx_seq_one_letter_code
_entity_poly.pdbx_strand_id
1 'polypeptide(L)' 'EAGVKAYMQQYDWAFEEAYMFGSLAIDLEINQVVDPKKGIRAVLPKHLISLENLLT' A
#
# COMPACT_ATOMS: atom_id res chain seq x y z
N GLU A 1 5.24 2.72 -1.22
CA GLU A 1 5.92 1.59 -1.86
C GLU A 1 5.37 0.23 -1.40
N ALA A 2 5.35 -0.07 -0.11
CA ALA A 2 4.86 -1.37 0.41
C ALA A 2 3.46 -1.77 -0.12
N GLY A 3 2.49 -0.85 -0.11
CA GLY A 3 1.15 -1.16 -0.62
C GLY A 3 1.08 -1.43 -2.14
N VAL A 4 1.93 -0.78 -2.94
CA VAL A 4 2.01 -1.03 -4.39
C VAL A 4 2.61 -2.42 -4.65
N LYS A 5 3.68 -2.78 -3.93
CA LYS A 5 4.28 -4.12 -4.00
C LYS A 5 3.28 -5.22 -3.63
N ALA A 6 2.48 -4.97 -2.60
CA ALA A 6 1.45 -5.89 -2.16
C ALA A 6 0.38 -6.14 -3.27
N TYR A 7 0.01 -5.10 -4.03
CA TYR A 7 -0.86 -5.27 -5.20
C TYR A 7 -0.18 -5.92 -6.40
N MET A 8 1.12 -5.66 -6.64
CA MET A 8 1.88 -6.38 -7.66
C MET A 8 1.86 -7.89 -7.39
N GLN A 9 2.06 -8.31 -6.14
CA GLN A 9 2.01 -9.72 -5.76
C GLN A 9 0.59 -10.30 -5.80
N GLN A 10 -0.42 -9.56 -5.31
CA GLN A 10 -1.80 -10.02 -5.25
C GLN A 10 -2.43 -10.28 -6.62
N TYR A 11 -2.09 -9.44 -7.61
CA TYR A 11 -2.73 -9.44 -8.92
C TYR A 11 -1.80 -9.79 -10.09
N ASP A 12 -0.52 -10.08 -9.80
CA ASP A 12 0.54 -10.33 -10.80
C ASP A 12 0.64 -9.18 -11.83
N TRP A 13 0.54 -7.95 -11.35
CA TRP A 13 0.55 -6.75 -12.18
C TRP A 13 1.94 -6.17 -12.35
N ALA A 14 2.15 -5.53 -13.50
CA ALA A 14 3.30 -4.65 -13.70
C ALA A 14 3.25 -3.48 -12.70
N PHE A 15 4.42 -2.88 -12.44
CA PHE A 15 4.53 -1.78 -11.48
C PHE A 15 3.58 -0.63 -11.82
N GLU A 16 3.49 -0.25 -13.09
CA GLU A 16 2.69 0.87 -13.57
C GLU A 16 1.20 0.66 -13.27
N GLU A 17 0.68 -0.54 -13.51
CA GLU A 17 -0.71 -0.90 -13.24
C GLU A 17 -1.00 -0.88 -11.75
N ALA A 18 -0.15 -1.52 -10.94
CA ALA A 18 -0.29 -1.54 -9.49
C ALA A 18 -0.13 -0.14 -8.87
N TYR A 19 0.73 0.71 -9.43
CA TYR A 19 0.92 2.09 -9.00
C TYR A 19 -0.30 2.95 -9.29
N MET A 20 -0.87 2.83 -10.49
CA MET A 20 -2.09 3.54 -10.87
C MET A 20 -3.28 3.08 -10.01
N PHE A 21 -3.45 1.78 -9.83
CA PHE A 21 -4.50 1.24 -8.97
C PHE A 21 -4.32 1.65 -7.51
N GLY A 22 -3.09 1.53 -6.99
CA GLY A 22 -2.75 1.93 -5.63
C GLY A 22 -3.02 3.41 -5.36
N SER A 23 -2.82 4.28 -6.35
CA SER A 23 -3.13 5.71 -6.24
C SER A 23 -4.63 6.00 -6.08
N LEU A 24 -5.50 5.08 -6.49
CA LEU A 24 -6.96 5.18 -6.35
C LEU A 24 -7.48 4.44 -5.13
N ALA A 25 -6.85 3.33 -4.75
CA ALA A 25 -7.36 2.39 -3.76
C ALA A 25 -6.67 2.46 -2.40
N ILE A 26 -5.53 3.14 -2.27
CA ILE A 26 -4.77 3.26 -1.02
C ILE A 26 -4.95 4.66 -0.45
N ASP A 27 -5.34 4.72 0.81
CA ASP A 27 -5.34 5.98 1.56
C ASP A 27 -3.99 6.17 2.24
N LEU A 28 -3.36 7.34 2.02
CA LEU A 28 -2.15 7.75 2.70
C LEU A 28 -2.50 8.66 3.88
N GLU A 29 -2.12 8.22 5.07
CA GLU A 29 -2.47 8.91 6.31
C GLU A 29 -1.22 9.28 7.10
N ILE A 30 -1.22 10.48 7.68
CA ILE A 30 -0.14 10.95 8.53
C ILE A 30 -0.31 10.32 9.92
N ASN A 31 0.71 9.60 10.39
CA ASN A 31 0.71 9.02 11.73
C ASN A 31 1.16 10.06 12.76
N GLN A 32 2.32 10.67 12.51
CA GLN A 32 2.86 11.69 13.40
C GLN A 32 3.82 12.61 12.66
N VAL A 33 3.93 13.83 13.19
CA VAL A 33 4.83 14.90 12.74
C VAL A 33 5.58 15.54 13.90
N VAL A 34 5.52 14.93 15.09
CA VAL A 34 6.07 15.48 16.34
C VAL A 34 7.41 14.84 16.72
N ASP A 35 7.69 13.63 16.22
CA ASP A 35 8.95 12.95 16.45
C ASP A 35 10.01 13.39 15.43
N PRO A 36 11.32 13.21 15.74
CA PRO A 36 12.40 13.55 14.81
C PRO A 36 12.28 12.91 13.42
N LYS A 37 11.60 11.76 13.32
CA LYS A 37 11.27 11.10 12.06
C LYS A 37 9.78 11.30 11.81
N LYS A 38 9.37 11.69 10.61
CA LYS A 38 7.93 11.77 10.24
C LYS A 38 7.37 10.37 9.98
N GLY A 39 6.14 10.13 10.41
CA GLY A 39 5.46 8.85 10.22
C GLY A 39 4.28 8.96 9.27
N ILE A 40 4.23 8.10 8.26
CA ILE A 40 3.13 7.99 7.29
C ILE A 40 2.73 6.51 7.23
N ARG A 41 1.43 6.21 7.13
CA ARG A 41 0.91 4.86 6.85
C ARG A 41 0.12 4.82 5.55
N ALA A 42 0.11 3.65 4.93
CA ALA A 42 -0.80 3.31 3.84
C ALA A 42 -1.90 2.40 4.39
N VAL A 43 -3.15 2.75 4.15
CA VAL A 43 -4.31 1.95 4.51
C VAL A 43 -4.81 1.22 3.27
N LEU A 44 -4.79 -0.11 3.30
CA LEU A 44 -5.24 -0.96 2.20
C LEU A 44 -6.61 -1.58 2.53
N PRO A 45 -7.58 -1.54 1.61
CA PRO A 45 -8.88 -2.20 1.80
C PRO A 45 -8.73 -3.72 1.85
N LYS A 46 -9.17 -4.34 2.96
CA LYS A 46 -9.02 -5.79 3.21
C LYS A 46 -9.68 -6.71 2.18
N HIS A 47 -10.67 -6.20 1.42
CA HIS A 47 -11.36 -6.97 0.39
C HIS A 47 -10.60 -7.00 -0.95
N LEU A 48 -9.55 -6.19 -1.09
CA LEU A 48 -8.70 -6.10 -2.28
C LEU A 48 -7.35 -6.80 -2.09
N ILE A 49 -7.07 -7.33 -0.90
CA ILE A 49 -5.77 -7.95 -0.64
C ILE A 49 -5.87 -9.08 0.38
N SER A 50 -5.18 -10.19 0.11
CA SER A 50 -5.02 -11.28 1.07
C SER A 50 -3.92 -10.97 2.08
N LEU A 51 -4.02 -11.54 3.29
CA LEU A 51 -3.01 -11.33 4.33
C LEU A 51 -1.65 -11.93 3.94
N GLU A 52 -1.68 -13.06 3.21
CA GLU A 52 -0.48 -13.76 2.71
C GLU A 52 0.35 -12.84 1.81
N ASN A 53 -0.28 -12.17 0.85
CA ASN A 53 0.39 -11.25 -0.08
C ASN A 53 0.75 -9.90 0.54
N LEU A 54 0.45 -9.69 1.82
CA LEU A 54 0.82 -8.48 2.57
C LEU A 54 2.04 -8.73 3.47
N LEU A 55 2.27 -9.99 3.86
CA LEU A 55 3.31 -10.40 4.80
C LEU A 55 4.55 -11.01 4.12
N THR A 56 4.49 -11.27 2.81
CA THR A 56 5.53 -11.97 2.03
C THR A 56 6.30 -10.99 1.14
#